data_AF-A0A7Z1MX69-F1
#
_entry.id   AF-A0A7Z1MX69-F1
#
_cell.length_a   1.000
_cell.length_b   1.000
_cell.length_c   1.000
_cell.angle_alpha   90.00
_cell.angle_beta   90.00
_cell.angle_gamma   90.00
#
_symmetry.space_group_name_H-M   'P 1'
#
loop_
_entity.id
_entity.type
_entity.pdbx_description
1 polymer ?
#
loop_
_entity_poly.entity_id
_entity_poly.type
_entity_poly.pdbx_seq_one_letter_code
_entity_poly.pdbx_strand_id
1 'polypeptide(L)'
;LNKLSKNNKGFFLMVEGASIDKAAHPNDITGVMSEMSGFETAFDNAINYAKTHKDTLVVATADHSTGGLSTAKGKDYKWNPEAIHKMKHSGMYMTKQIADGKDPEKVIKDGYGIDFPNKQLDKVKKAADELHKLQKEGKDDKDEKVVEQTTKLQNAIQKPINDASHTGWTTNGHTGVNVNTYA
;
A
#
# COMPACT_ATOMS: atom_id res chain seq x y z
N LEU A 1 -13.34 5.16 -21.23
CA LEU A 1 -13.10 5.88 -22.51
C LEU A 1 -14.05 5.45 -23.62
N ASN A 2 -14.03 4.19 -24.08
CA ASN A 2 -14.83 3.69 -25.23
C ASN A 2 -16.33 4.04 -25.26
N LYS A 3 -16.95 4.24 -24.08
CA LYS A 3 -18.36 4.66 -23.97
C LYS A 3 -18.53 6.18 -24.02
N LEU A 4 -17.73 6.92 -23.24
CA LEU A 4 -17.86 8.37 -23.09
C LEU A 4 -17.40 9.13 -24.33
N SER A 5 -16.38 8.62 -25.03
CA SER A 5 -15.83 9.25 -26.24
C SER A 5 -16.81 9.27 -27.43
N LYS A 6 -17.94 8.57 -27.33
CA LYS A 6 -19.00 8.57 -28.35
C LYS A 6 -19.89 9.82 -28.27
N ASN A 7 -19.82 10.59 -27.18
CA ASN A 7 -20.59 11.82 -27.03
C ASN A 7 -19.94 12.95 -27.84
N ASN A 8 -20.66 13.49 -28.81
CA ASN A 8 -20.16 14.57 -29.67
C ASN A 8 -19.95 15.91 -28.93
N LYS A 9 -20.50 16.08 -27.73
CA LYS A 9 -20.29 17.26 -26.87
C LYS A 9 -19.07 17.13 -25.94
N GLY A 10 -18.28 16.06 -26.07
CA GLY A 10 -17.18 15.75 -25.14
C GLY A 10 -17.64 15.05 -23.86
N PHE A 11 -16.74 14.91 -22.90
CA PHE A 11 -17.02 14.25 -21.63
C PHE A 11 -16.10 14.73 -20.50
N PHE A 12 -16.54 14.49 -19.27
CA PHE A 12 -15.71 14.54 -18.07
C PHE A 12 -15.53 13.11 -17.53
N LEU A 13 -14.31 12.78 -17.10
CA LEU A 13 -14.00 11.49 -16.50
C LEU A 13 -13.03 11.70 -15.34
N MET A 14 -13.40 11.19 -14.17
CA MET A 14 -12.52 11.06 -13.02
C MET A 14 -12.13 9.58 -12.86
N VAL A 15 -10.84 9.32 -12.67
CA VAL A 15 -10.29 7.99 -12.38
C VAL A 15 -9.45 8.11 -11.12
N GLU A 16 -9.65 7.21 -10.17
CA GLU A 16 -9.03 7.26 -8.84
C GLU A 16 -8.20 6.01 -8.57
N GLY A 17 -6.92 6.19 -8.23
CA GLY A 17 -6.03 5.14 -7.72
C GLY A 17 -6.17 4.95 -6.21
N ALA A 18 -7.39 4.70 -5.72
CA ALA A 18 -7.76 4.81 -4.30
C ALA A 18 -6.96 3.91 -3.34
N SER A 19 -6.38 2.82 -3.83
CA SER A 19 -5.68 1.85 -2.99
C SER A 19 -4.24 2.27 -2.64
N ILE A 20 -3.68 3.31 -3.28
CA ILE A 20 -2.38 3.89 -2.90
C ILE A 20 -2.44 4.36 -1.44
N ASP A 21 -3.50 5.08 -1.08
CA ASP A 21 -3.76 5.55 0.28
C ASP A 21 -3.93 4.37 1.27
N LYS A 22 -4.77 3.39 0.89
CA LYS A 22 -5.02 2.19 1.71
C LYS A 22 -3.75 1.40 2.00
N ALA A 23 -2.80 1.36 1.08
CA ALA A 23 -1.49 0.72 1.27
C ALA A 23 -0.52 1.57 2.08
N ALA A 24 -0.62 2.90 2.00
CA ALA A 24 0.22 3.81 2.77
C ALA A 24 -0.17 3.81 4.26
N HIS A 25 -1.46 3.71 4.61
CA HIS A 25 -1.92 3.65 6.01
C HIS A 25 -1.21 2.58 6.87
N PRO A 26 -1.07 1.31 6.43
CA PRO A 26 -0.31 0.28 7.15
C PRO A 26 1.20 0.35 6.90
N ASN A 27 1.72 1.39 6.25
CA ASN A 27 3.13 1.55 5.88
C ASN A 27 3.65 0.42 4.98
N ASP A 28 2.82 0.00 4.02
CA ASP A 28 3.10 -1.08 3.06
C ASP A 28 3.81 -0.56 1.81
N ILE A 29 5.14 -0.42 1.86
CA ILE A 29 5.86 0.09 0.68
C ILE A 29 5.67 -0.80 -0.56
N THR A 30 5.56 -2.11 -0.38
CA THR A 30 5.29 -3.05 -1.48
C THR A 30 3.90 -2.82 -2.07
N GLY A 31 2.89 -2.64 -1.21
CA GLY A 31 1.53 -2.29 -1.62
C GLY A 31 1.48 -0.95 -2.34
N VAL A 32 2.10 0.10 -1.78
CA VAL A 32 2.12 1.44 -2.38
C VAL A 32 2.75 1.41 -3.77
N MET A 33 3.90 0.75 -3.95
CA MET A 33 4.53 0.64 -5.27
C MET A 33 3.69 -0.18 -6.27
N SER A 34 3.00 -1.22 -5.81
CA SER A 34 2.08 -2.00 -6.64
C SER A 34 0.88 -1.16 -7.11
N GLU A 35 0.29 -0.37 -6.22
CA GLU A 35 -0.86 0.49 -6.54
C GLU A 35 -0.46 1.68 -7.41
N MET A 36 0.74 2.23 -7.20
CA MET A 36 1.32 3.25 -8.09
C MET A 36 1.50 2.72 -9.52
N SER A 37 1.93 1.48 -9.69
CA SER A 37 2.04 0.84 -11.02
C SER A 37 0.67 0.68 -11.70
N GLY A 38 -0.38 0.37 -10.92
CA GLY A 38 -1.76 0.34 -11.41
C GLY A 38 -2.25 1.73 -11.85
N PHE A 39 -1.97 2.76 -11.06
CA PHE A 39 -2.29 4.15 -11.41
C PHE A 39 -1.52 4.63 -12.65
N GLU A 40 -0.22 4.33 -12.75
CA GLU A 40 0.62 4.63 -13.92
C GLU A 40 0.01 4.03 -15.19
N THR A 41 -0.42 2.77 -15.15
CA THR A 41 -1.09 2.11 -16.29
C THR A 41 -2.37 2.86 -16.70
N ALA A 42 -3.19 3.31 -15.74
CA ALA A 42 -4.39 4.07 -16.04
C ALA A 42 -4.06 5.47 -16.61
N PHE A 43 -3.05 6.14 -16.06
CA PHE A 43 -2.57 7.44 -16.51
C PHE A 43 -2.00 7.37 -17.92
N ASP A 44 -1.19 6.36 -18.23
CA ASP A 44 -0.66 6.11 -19.58
C ASP A 44 -1.76 5.94 -20.62
N ASN A 45 -2.84 5.24 -20.27
CA ASN A 45 -4.02 5.12 -21.14
C ASN A 45 -4.69 6.48 -21.40
N ALA A 46 -4.80 7.34 -20.38
CA ALA A 46 -5.33 8.69 -20.53
C ALA A 46 -4.43 9.58 -21.39
N ILE A 47 -3.11 9.52 -21.18
CA ILE A 47 -2.12 10.28 -21.96
C ILE A 47 -2.12 9.82 -23.43
N ASN A 48 -2.16 8.51 -23.69
CA ASN A 48 -2.23 7.98 -25.05
C ASN A 48 -3.52 8.36 -25.76
N TYR A 49 -4.64 8.41 -25.03
CA TYR A 49 -5.90 8.96 -25.54
C TYR A 49 -5.75 10.44 -25.94
N ALA A 50 -5.21 11.29 -25.06
CA ALA A 50 -5.03 12.72 -25.33
C ALA A 50 -4.04 13.01 -26.48
N LYS A 51 -2.99 12.18 -26.65
CA LYS A 51 -2.06 12.30 -27.78
C LYS A 51 -2.75 12.18 -29.14
N THR A 52 -3.81 11.37 -29.22
CA THR A 52 -4.60 11.11 -30.44
C THR A 52 -5.87 11.93 -30.55
N HIS A 53 -6.34 12.53 -29.45
CA HIS A 53 -7.54 13.37 -29.38
C HIS A 53 -7.14 14.78 -28.91
N LYS A 54 -6.84 15.68 -29.85
CA LYS A 54 -6.18 16.97 -29.56
C LYS A 54 -7.01 17.92 -28.69
N ASP A 55 -8.33 17.77 -28.65
CA ASP A 55 -9.23 18.49 -27.74
C ASP A 55 -9.43 17.65 -26.46
N THR A 56 -8.36 17.47 -25.69
CA THR A 56 -8.38 16.71 -24.43
C THR A 56 -7.36 17.29 -23.46
N LEU A 57 -7.82 17.59 -22.25
CA LEU A 57 -6.98 17.92 -21.10
C LEU A 57 -6.96 16.74 -20.14
N VAL A 58 -5.76 16.34 -19.71
CA VAL A 58 -5.56 15.32 -18.66
C VAL A 58 -4.92 16.02 -17.48
N VAL A 59 -5.57 15.97 -16.32
CA VAL A 59 -5.01 16.48 -15.07
C VAL A 59 -4.78 15.30 -14.13
N ALA A 60 -3.58 15.21 -13.54
CA ALA A 60 -3.26 14.26 -12.48
C ALA A 60 -2.86 15.00 -11.21
N THR A 61 -3.42 14.59 -10.08
CA THR A 61 -3.13 15.14 -8.75
C THR A 61 -3.38 14.07 -7.70
N ALA A 62 -2.93 14.33 -6.47
CA ALA A 62 -3.42 13.64 -5.29
C ALA A 62 -4.40 14.54 -4.53
N ASP A 63 -5.20 13.95 -3.65
CA ASP A 63 -6.05 14.61 -2.67
C ASP A 63 -5.27 14.95 -1.39
N HIS A 64 -4.39 14.05 -0.95
CA HIS A 64 -3.44 14.25 0.15
C HIS A 64 -2.25 13.28 0.06
N SER A 65 -1.33 13.39 1.01
CA SER A 65 -0.24 12.42 1.23
C SER A 65 -0.52 11.59 2.49
N THR A 66 -0.10 10.33 2.50
CA THR A 66 -0.39 9.36 3.57
C THR A 66 0.90 8.70 4.08
N GLY A 67 0.95 8.44 5.38
CA GLY A 67 2.02 7.69 6.04
C GLY A 67 3.32 8.46 6.31
N GLY A 68 3.53 9.61 5.65
CA GLY A 68 4.78 10.37 5.75
C GLY A 68 5.96 9.58 5.19
N LEU A 69 5.74 8.95 4.04
CA LEU A 69 6.71 8.15 3.30
C LEU A 69 8.01 8.93 3.01
N SER A 70 9.16 8.29 3.24
CA SER A 70 10.47 8.81 2.84
C SER A 70 11.33 7.74 2.14
N THR A 71 12.03 8.16 1.08
CA THR A 71 13.01 7.37 0.31
C THR A 71 14.40 7.41 0.95
N ALA A 72 14.43 7.13 2.24
CA ALA A 72 15.59 6.85 3.10
C ALA A 72 15.08 6.87 4.55
N LYS A 73 15.70 6.07 5.42
CA LYS A 73 15.56 6.21 6.87
C LYS A 73 16.87 5.92 7.58
N GLY A 74 16.98 6.41 8.81
CA GLY A 74 18.19 6.24 9.60
C GLY A 74 19.35 7.10 9.08
N LYS A 75 20.57 6.61 9.24
CA LYS A 75 21.81 7.37 8.94
C LYS A 75 22.51 6.94 7.65
N ASP A 76 21.99 5.93 6.95
CA ASP A 76 22.73 5.24 5.89
C ASP A 76 22.62 5.93 4.52
N TYR A 77 21.86 7.04 4.41
CA TYR A 77 21.65 7.83 3.18
C TYR A 77 21.37 6.96 1.93
N LYS A 78 20.63 5.87 2.11
CA LYS A 78 20.35 4.87 1.08
C LYS A 78 18.86 4.61 0.96
N TRP A 79 18.40 4.32 -0.26
CA TRP A 79 17.13 3.66 -0.53
C TRP A 79 17.39 2.43 -1.41
N ASN A 80 16.76 1.31 -1.09
CA ASN A 80 17.02 0.02 -1.73
C ASN A 80 15.75 -0.55 -2.37
N PRO A 81 15.40 -0.14 -3.60
CA PRO A 81 14.20 -0.61 -4.28
C PRO A 81 14.27 -2.10 -4.67
N GLU A 82 15.46 -2.69 -4.81
CA GLU A 82 15.59 -4.12 -5.13
C GLU A 82 14.96 -5.02 -4.07
N ALA A 83 14.97 -4.61 -2.79
CA ALA A 83 14.30 -5.35 -1.73
C ALA A 83 12.78 -5.41 -1.97
N ILE A 84 12.19 -4.31 -2.46
CA ILE A 84 10.75 -4.19 -2.77
C ILE A 84 10.43 -5.07 -3.97
N HIS A 85 11.24 -5.03 -5.03
CA HIS A 85 11.04 -5.86 -6.23
C HIS A 85 11.11 -7.36 -5.97
N LYS A 86 11.81 -7.80 -4.91
CA LYS A 86 11.89 -9.21 -4.52
C LYS A 86 10.64 -9.69 -3.78
N MET A 87 9.79 -8.81 -3.28
CA MET A 87 8.56 -9.19 -2.59
C MET A 87 7.58 -9.87 -3.56
N LYS A 88 6.88 -10.90 -3.07
CA LYS A 88 5.92 -11.69 -3.87
C LYS A 88 4.48 -11.26 -3.62
N HIS A 89 4.20 -10.78 -2.42
CA HIS A 89 2.90 -10.24 -2.03
C HIS A 89 3.07 -8.97 -1.18
N SER A 90 2.06 -8.09 -1.23
CA SER A 90 1.99 -6.92 -0.37
C SER A 90 1.78 -7.32 1.09
N GLY A 91 2.19 -6.47 2.03
CA GLY A 91 1.91 -6.75 3.43
C GLY A 91 0.44 -6.66 3.78
N MET A 92 -0.35 -5.82 3.11
CA MET A 92 -1.82 -5.85 3.20
C MET A 92 -2.40 -7.22 2.83
N TYR A 93 -1.91 -7.83 1.75
CA TYR A 93 -2.32 -9.17 1.36
C TYR A 93 -1.98 -10.17 2.48
N MET A 94 -0.74 -10.15 2.95
CA MET A 94 -0.28 -11.05 4.01
C MET A 94 -1.06 -10.87 5.32
N THR A 95 -1.31 -9.62 5.74
CA THR A 95 -2.15 -9.29 6.90
C THR A 95 -3.54 -9.88 6.73
N LYS A 96 -4.17 -9.69 5.56
CA LYS A 96 -5.50 -10.26 5.29
C LYS A 96 -5.49 -11.78 5.40
N GLN A 97 -4.52 -12.45 4.77
CA GLN A 97 -4.43 -13.91 4.81
C GLN A 97 -4.30 -14.42 6.25
N ILE A 98 -3.47 -13.77 7.07
CA ILE A 98 -3.28 -14.14 8.47
C ILE A 98 -4.54 -13.85 9.29
N ALA A 99 -5.15 -12.67 9.13
CA ALA A 99 -6.40 -12.31 9.81
C ALA A 99 -7.56 -13.25 9.45
N ASP A 100 -7.57 -13.79 8.22
CA ASP A 100 -8.52 -14.81 7.75
C ASP A 100 -8.17 -16.24 8.26
N GLY A 101 -7.18 -16.38 9.15
CA GLY A 101 -6.87 -17.62 9.87
C GLY A 101 -5.78 -18.49 9.22
N LYS A 102 -5.08 -18.02 8.19
CA LYS A 102 -3.96 -18.77 7.61
C LYS A 102 -2.73 -18.74 8.53
N ASP A 103 -1.94 -19.81 8.47
CA ASP A 103 -0.70 -19.94 9.23
C ASP A 103 0.29 -18.78 8.92
N PRO A 104 0.71 -17.99 9.94
CA PRO A 104 1.58 -16.84 9.73
C PRO A 104 2.93 -17.19 9.10
N GLU A 105 3.53 -18.31 9.46
CA GLU A 105 4.85 -18.69 8.94
C GLU A 105 4.78 -19.02 7.45
N LYS A 106 3.78 -19.79 7.04
CA LYS A 106 3.54 -20.08 5.63
C LYS A 106 3.24 -18.82 4.83
N VAL A 107 2.37 -17.94 5.33
CA VAL A 107 2.02 -16.69 4.64
C VAL A 107 3.26 -15.79 4.46
N ILE A 108 4.07 -15.64 5.50
CA ILE A 108 5.31 -14.85 5.41
C ILE A 108 6.28 -15.48 4.41
N LYS A 109 6.49 -16.81 4.47
CA LYS A 109 7.38 -17.52 3.53
C LYS A 109 6.94 -17.39 2.07
N ASP A 110 5.63 -17.43 1.82
CA ASP A 110 5.07 -17.35 0.48
C ASP A 110 5.04 -15.89 -0.04
N GLY A 111 4.88 -14.89 0.84
CA GLY A 111 4.80 -13.48 0.47
C GLY A 111 6.12 -12.71 0.43
N TYR A 112 7.09 -13.10 1.26
CA TYR A 112 8.43 -12.51 1.24
C TYR A 112 9.33 -13.15 0.19
N GLY A 113 10.16 -12.33 -0.46
CA GLY A 113 11.29 -12.81 -1.27
C GLY A 113 12.64 -12.28 -0.82
N ILE A 114 12.69 -11.73 0.39
CA ILE A 114 13.92 -11.43 1.14
C ILE A 114 13.87 -12.17 2.48
N ASP A 115 15.02 -12.28 3.14
CA ASP A 115 15.10 -12.93 4.45
C ASP A 115 14.19 -12.24 5.47
N PHE A 116 13.39 -13.04 6.17
CA PHE A 116 12.53 -12.58 7.25
C PHE A 116 13.12 -13.01 8.60
N PRO A 117 13.53 -12.08 9.48
CA PRO A 117 14.18 -12.45 10.74
C PRO A 117 13.26 -13.28 11.65
N ASN A 118 13.75 -14.40 12.19
CA ASN A 118 12.97 -15.26 13.11
C ASN A 118 12.37 -14.50 14.30
N LYS A 119 13.15 -13.60 14.93
CA LYS A 119 12.66 -12.74 16.02
C LYS A 119 11.49 -11.85 15.61
N GLN A 120 11.44 -11.47 14.33
CA GLN A 120 10.31 -10.71 13.80
C GLN A 120 9.14 -11.64 13.49
N LEU A 121 9.39 -12.87 13.05
CA LEU A 121 8.34 -13.86 12.78
C LEU A 121 7.58 -14.20 14.06
N ASP A 122 8.29 -14.31 15.18
CA ASP A 122 7.68 -14.50 16.50
C ASP A 122 6.71 -13.36 16.86
N LYS A 123 7.03 -12.11 16.48
CA LYS A 123 6.12 -10.96 16.68
C LYS A 123 4.90 -11.05 15.78
N VAL A 124 5.05 -11.50 14.54
CA VAL A 124 3.92 -11.72 13.63
C VAL A 124 2.99 -12.79 14.19
N LYS A 125 3.54 -13.94 14.62
CA LYS A 125 2.77 -15.04 15.24
C LYS A 125 2.02 -14.57 16.49
N LYS A 126 2.71 -13.89 17.41
CA LYS A 126 2.09 -13.34 18.61
C LYS A 126 0.96 -12.35 18.28
N ALA A 127 1.19 -11.45 17.32
CA ALA A 127 0.18 -10.46 16.94
C ALA A 127 -1.04 -11.12 16.29
N ALA A 128 -0.83 -12.19 15.50
CA ALA A 128 -1.88 -12.98 14.89
C ALA A 128 -2.72 -13.73 15.94
N ASP A 129 -2.09 -14.38 16.92
CA ASP A 129 -2.78 -15.10 17.99
C ASP A 129 -3.69 -14.17 18.81
N GLU A 130 -3.18 -12.99 19.16
CA GLU A 130 -3.94 -11.95 19.86
C GLU A 130 -5.12 -11.43 19.01
N LEU A 131 -4.94 -11.25 17.70
CA LEU A 131 -6.00 -10.84 16.78
C LEU A 131 -7.10 -11.91 16.69
N HIS A 132 -6.71 -13.17 16.50
CA HIS A 132 -7.65 -14.29 16.41
C HIS A 132 -8.42 -14.50 17.71
N LYS A 133 -7.80 -14.22 18.86
CA LYS A 133 -8.50 -14.25 20.15
C LYS A 133 -9.63 -13.21 20.18
N LEU A 134 -9.36 -11.97 19.76
CA LEU A 134 -10.37 -10.92 19.72
C LEU A 134 -11.51 -11.25 18.73
N GLN A 135 -11.19 -11.82 17.57
CA GLN A 135 -12.19 -12.25 16.59
C GLN A 135 -13.07 -13.39 17.13
N LYS A 136 -12.49 -14.34 17.88
CA LYS A 136 -13.24 -15.42 18.55
C LYS A 136 -14.17 -14.90 19.66
N GLU A 137 -13.88 -13.74 20.24
CA GLU A 137 -14.76 -13.05 21.18
C GLU A 137 -15.95 -12.36 20.47
N GLY A 138 -16.07 -12.48 19.14
CA GLY A 138 -17.17 -11.92 18.36
C GLY A 138 -16.99 -10.45 17.98
N LYS A 139 -15.79 -9.89 18.17
CA LYS A 139 -15.47 -8.51 17.78
C LYS A 139 -15.26 -8.41 16.28
N ASP A 140 -15.83 -7.37 15.68
CA ASP A 140 -15.69 -7.09 14.26
C ASP A 140 -14.45 -6.20 13.97
N ASP A 141 -14.24 -5.90 12.70
CA ASP A 141 -13.14 -5.08 12.20
C ASP A 141 -13.21 -3.61 12.60
N LYS A 142 -14.31 -3.16 13.22
CA LYS A 142 -14.51 -1.79 13.71
C LYS A 142 -14.25 -1.66 15.21
N ASP A 143 -14.17 -2.76 15.94
CA ASP A 143 -13.79 -2.74 17.35
C ASP A 143 -12.37 -2.17 17.50
N GLU A 144 -12.22 -1.16 18.36
CA GLU A 144 -10.96 -0.44 18.55
C GLU A 144 -9.79 -1.38 18.89
N LYS A 145 -10.05 -2.47 19.64
CA LYS A 145 -9.00 -3.45 19.97
C LYS A 145 -8.61 -4.28 18.76
N VAL A 146 -9.57 -4.61 17.90
CA VAL A 146 -9.28 -5.32 16.64
C VAL A 146 -8.49 -4.42 15.70
N VAL A 147 -8.81 -3.13 15.61
CA VAL A 147 -8.07 -2.15 14.82
C VAL A 147 -6.63 -1.99 15.34
N GLU A 148 -6.46 -1.80 16.66
CA GLU A 148 -5.14 -1.68 17.28
C GLU A 148 -4.31 -2.95 17.04
N GLN A 149 -4.92 -4.12 17.19
CA GLN A 149 -4.22 -5.39 17.03
C GLN A 149 -3.87 -5.68 15.57
N THR A 150 -4.76 -5.32 14.64
CA THR A 150 -4.49 -5.39 13.20
C THR A 150 -3.32 -4.48 12.83
N THR A 151 -3.26 -3.28 13.41
CA THR A 151 -2.13 -2.34 13.22
C THR A 151 -0.82 -2.93 13.73
N LYS A 152 -0.82 -3.62 14.89
CA LYS A 152 0.37 -4.34 15.40
C LYS A 152 0.82 -5.45 14.46
N LEU A 153 -0.12 -6.23 13.92
CA LEU A 153 0.16 -7.27 12.95
C LEU A 153 0.76 -6.67 11.66
N GLN A 154 0.16 -5.62 11.12
CA GLN A 154 0.67 -4.89 9.95
C GLN A 154 2.08 -4.39 10.21
N ASN A 155 2.32 -3.65 11.30
CA ASN A 155 3.64 -3.15 11.65
C ASN A 155 4.68 -4.28 11.79
N ALA A 156 4.29 -5.42 12.37
CA ALA A 156 5.16 -6.57 12.48
C ALA A 156 5.52 -7.17 11.11
N ILE A 157 4.55 -7.24 10.20
CA ILE A 157 4.74 -7.72 8.84
C ILE A 157 5.60 -6.75 8.03
N GLN A 158 5.42 -5.43 8.15
CA GLN A 158 6.10 -4.45 7.28
C GLN A 158 7.51 -4.07 7.72
N LYS A 159 7.84 -4.26 9.00
CA LYS A 159 9.12 -3.80 9.53
C LYS A 159 10.32 -4.33 8.73
N PRO A 160 10.43 -5.64 8.39
CA PRO A 160 11.58 -6.15 7.65
C PRO A 160 11.75 -5.53 6.27
N ILE A 161 10.68 -5.43 5.48
CA ILE A 161 10.78 -4.82 4.15
C ILE A 161 11.07 -3.33 4.23
N ASN A 162 10.48 -2.60 5.18
CA ASN A 162 10.79 -1.19 5.40
C ASN A 162 12.25 -1.01 5.84
N ASP A 163 12.79 -1.89 6.68
CA ASP A 163 14.21 -1.87 7.08
C ASP A 163 15.13 -2.19 5.89
N ALA A 164 14.88 -3.28 5.16
CA ALA A 164 15.72 -3.72 4.05
C ALA A 164 15.71 -2.77 2.85
N SER A 165 14.58 -2.08 2.62
CA SER A 165 14.44 -1.05 1.58
C SER A 165 14.91 0.33 2.05
N HIS A 166 15.20 0.51 3.34
CA HIS A 166 15.42 1.81 3.97
C HIS A 166 14.25 2.80 3.76
N THR A 167 13.02 2.30 3.77
CA THR A 167 11.83 3.14 3.65
C THR A 167 11.37 3.64 5.02
N GLY A 168 11.18 4.95 5.14
CA GLY A 168 10.71 5.62 6.36
C GLY A 168 9.23 6.00 6.28
N TRP A 169 8.62 6.10 7.47
CA TRP A 169 7.22 6.43 7.70
C TRP A 169 7.11 7.20 9.02
N THR A 170 6.16 8.13 9.14
CA THR A 170 5.98 8.96 10.34
C THR A 170 4.63 8.79 11.01
N THR A 171 3.64 8.22 10.32
CA THR A 171 2.27 8.08 10.82
C THR A 171 1.57 6.90 10.14
N ASN A 172 0.42 6.47 10.67
CA ASN A 172 -0.54 5.61 9.98
C ASN A 172 -1.72 6.42 9.41
N GLY A 173 -1.63 7.76 9.38
CA GLY A 173 -2.66 8.67 8.88
C GLY A 173 -2.16 9.56 7.74
N HIS A 174 -2.87 10.66 7.48
CA HIS A 174 -2.48 11.63 6.44
C HIS A 174 -1.42 12.63 6.92
N THR A 175 -0.82 13.34 5.98
CA THR A 175 0.18 14.38 6.21
C THR A 175 -0.16 15.64 5.42
N GLY A 176 0.15 16.82 5.97
CA GLY A 176 -0.18 18.12 5.37
C GLY A 176 0.83 18.64 4.33
N VAL A 177 1.55 17.75 3.64
CA VAL A 177 2.44 18.18 2.55
C VAL A 177 1.60 18.62 1.34
N ASN A 178 2.07 19.63 0.61
CA ASN A 178 1.46 20.00 -0.66
C ASN A 178 1.58 18.84 -1.66
N VAL A 179 0.52 18.61 -2.42
CA VAL A 179 0.46 17.61 -3.48
C VAL A 179 0.86 18.21 -4.82
N ASN A 180 1.41 17.37 -5.71
CA ASN A 180 1.72 17.79 -7.07
C ASN A 180 0.46 17.84 -7.94
N THR A 181 0.44 18.74 -8.91
CA THR A 181 -0.55 18.77 -9.99
C THR A 181 0.17 18.78 -11.33
N TYR A 182 -0.24 17.88 -12.22
CA TYR A 182 0.29 17.72 -13.58
C TYR A 182 -0.86 17.97 -14.57
N ALA A 183 -0.60 18.73 -15.64
CA ALA A 183 -1.59 19.08 -16.67
C ALA A 183 -0.92 19.25 -18.04
#